data_AF-A0A813YVZ7-F1
#
_entry.id   AF-A0A813YVZ7-F1
#
_cell.length_a   1.000
_cell.length_b   1.000
_cell.length_c   1.000
_cell.angle_alpha   90.00
_cell.angle_beta   90.00
_cell.angle_gamma   90.00
#
_symmetry.space_group_name_H-M   'P 1'
#
loop_
_entity.id
_entity.type
_entity.pdbx_description
1 polymer ?
#
loop_
_entity_poly.entity_id
_entity_poly.type
_entity_poly.pdbx_seq_one_letter_code
_entity_poly.pdbx_strand_id
1 'polypeptide(L)'
;MGKVPPLIYNQASSRFPPKTTISTVVQAVMVDQWNFVYSYDLYWKACAPAYCTYSDSVHTNNFVGILIIMISMIGGLMAALRLIIPPVVNFVYGLFTPKVREENQGNR
;
A
#
# COMPACT_ATOMS: atom_id res chain seq x y z
N MET A 1 8.08 5.74 -9.16
CA MET A 1 7.95 5.50 -10.61
C MET A 1 9.05 4.55 -11.04
N GLY A 2 8.75 3.25 -11.19
CA GLY A 2 9.72 2.28 -11.69
C GLY A 2 9.86 2.42 -13.20
N LYS A 3 11.10 2.58 -13.70
CA LYS A 3 11.38 2.52 -15.13
C LYS A 3 11.22 1.07 -15.59
N VAL A 4 10.26 0.84 -16.49
CA VAL A 4 10.13 -0.45 -17.19
C VAL A 4 11.35 -0.58 -18.10
N PRO A 5 12.13 -1.68 -18.02
CA PRO A 5 13.24 -1.91 -18.93
C PRO A 5 12.73 -1.99 -20.38
N PRO A 6 13.51 -1.51 -21.36
CA PRO A 6 13.11 -1.64 -22.75
C PRO A 6 12.95 -3.12 -23.10
N LEU A 7 11.83 -3.46 -23.75
CA LEU A 7 11.65 -4.79 -24.31
C LEU A 7 12.77 -4.99 -25.34
N ILE A 8 13.72 -5.89 -25.02
CA ILE A 8 14.70 -6.37 -25.99
C ILE A 8 13.91 -7.16 -27.03
N TYR A 9 13.57 -6.50 -28.13
CA TYR A 9 12.92 -7.12 -29.27
C TYR A 9 13.95 -7.97 -30.01
N ASN A 10 13.99 -9.26 -29.67
CA ASN A 10 14.73 -10.23 -30.45
C ASN A 10 13.83 -10.72 -31.60
N GLN A 11 14.06 -10.21 -32.80
CA GLN A 11 13.34 -10.59 -34.02
C GLN A 11 13.43 -12.10 -34.34
N ALA A 12 14.45 -12.81 -33.83
CA ALA A 12 14.59 -14.25 -33.98
C ALA A 12 13.75 -15.05 -32.96
N SER A 13 13.17 -14.40 -31.94
CA SER A 13 12.34 -15.02 -30.90
C SER A 13 10.84 -14.73 -31.08
N SER A 14 10.45 -13.91 -32.05
CA SER A 14 9.04 -13.63 -32.33
C SER A 14 8.44 -14.76 -33.17
N ARG A 15 7.37 -15.39 -32.69
CA ARG A 15 6.58 -16.39 -33.44
C ARG A 15 6.04 -15.82 -34.76
N PHE A 16 5.85 -14.50 -34.84
CA PHE A 16 5.30 -13.81 -36.01
C PHE A 16 6.36 -12.88 -36.64
N PRO A 17 6.74 -13.12 -37.91
CA PRO A 17 7.60 -12.21 -38.68
C PRO A 17 6.97 -10.81 -38.85
N PRO A 18 7.75 -9.73 -38.98
CA PRO A 18 7.24 -8.37 -39.15
C PRO A 18 6.34 -8.16 -40.39
N LYS A 19 6.38 -9.09 -41.35
CA LYS A 19 5.61 -9.06 -42.60
C LYS A 19 4.27 -9.80 -42.51
N THR A 20 3.93 -10.40 -41.37
CA THR A 20 2.64 -11.08 -41.20
C THR A 20 1.50 -10.07 -41.12
N THR A 21 0.37 -10.36 -41.77
CA THR A 21 -0.82 -9.53 -41.67
C THR A 21 -1.48 -9.71 -40.30
N ILE A 22 -2.10 -8.65 -39.80
CA ILE A 22 -2.81 -8.67 -38.51
C ILE A 22 -3.88 -9.78 -38.50
N SER A 23 -4.56 -10.03 -39.63
CA SER A 23 -5.54 -11.12 -39.76
C SER A 23 -4.95 -12.49 -39.46
N THR A 24 -3.75 -12.79 -39.97
CA THR A 24 -3.08 -14.09 -39.72
C THR A 24 -2.63 -14.24 -38.28
N VAL A 25 -2.19 -13.15 -37.64
CA VAL A 25 -1.82 -13.15 -36.22
C VAL A 25 -3.03 -13.39 -35.35
N VAL A 26 -4.13 -12.68 -35.61
CA VAL A 26 -5.39 -12.81 -34.86
C VAL A 26 -5.94 -14.22 -35.01
N GLN A 27 -5.97 -14.76 -36.22
CA GLN A 27 -6.45 -16.13 -36.47
C GLN A 27 -5.58 -17.18 -35.75
N ALA A 28 -4.25 -17.02 -35.74
CA ALA A 28 -3.34 -17.97 -35.09
C ALA A 28 -3.26 -17.86 -33.56
N VAL A 29 -3.84 -16.82 -32.97
CA VAL A 29 -3.94 -16.60 -31.51
C VAL A 29 -5.36 -16.90 -31.01
N MET A 30 -6.37 -16.72 -31.86
CA MET A 30 -7.73 -17.16 -31.58
C MET A 30 -7.79 -18.68 -31.59
N VAL A 31 -8.59 -19.25 -30.70
CA VAL A 31 -8.84 -20.69 -30.64
C VAL A 31 -9.70 -21.05 -31.86
N ASP A 32 -9.09 -21.72 -32.86
CA ASP A 32 -9.71 -22.05 -34.16
C ASP A 32 -10.98 -22.93 -34.05
N GLN A 33 -11.10 -23.72 -32.99
CA GLN A 33 -12.23 -24.64 -32.75
C GLN A 33 -12.45 -24.81 -31.24
N TRP A 34 -13.63 -24.42 -30.74
CA TRP A 34 -14.06 -24.82 -29.40
C TRP A 34 -14.45 -26.32 -29.42
N ASN A 35 -13.44 -27.20 -29.38
CA ASN A 35 -13.58 -28.65 -29.21
C ASN A 35 -14.04 -29.03 -27.79
N PHE A 36 -15.35 -29.09 -27.50
CA PHE A 36 -15.92 -29.38 -26.16
C PHE A 36 -15.42 -30.65 -25.43
N VAL A 37 -14.50 -31.42 -26.02
CA VAL A 37 -13.81 -32.60 -25.47
C VAL A 37 -12.51 -32.23 -24.71
N TYR A 38 -12.21 -30.95 -24.46
CA TYR A 38 -11.09 -30.60 -23.58
C TYR A 38 -11.47 -30.71 -22.10
N SER A 39 -10.80 -31.60 -21.38
CA SER A 39 -10.89 -31.67 -19.92
C SER A 39 -10.06 -30.55 -19.30
N TYR A 40 -10.74 -29.57 -18.70
CA TYR A 40 -10.08 -28.48 -17.95
C TYR A 40 -9.19 -29.02 -16.82
N ASP A 41 -9.56 -30.14 -16.21
CA ASP A 41 -8.79 -30.80 -15.14
C ASP A 41 -7.43 -31.31 -15.63
N LEU A 42 -7.37 -31.90 -16.83
CA LEU A 42 -6.11 -32.36 -17.43
C LEU A 42 -5.20 -31.19 -17.80
N TYR A 43 -5.77 -30.13 -18.37
CA TYR A 43 -5.02 -28.91 -18.71
C TYR A 43 -4.46 -28.24 -17.45
N TRP A 44 -5.28 -28.11 -16.42
CA TRP A 44 -4.86 -27.55 -15.14
C TRP A 44 -3.74 -28.36 -14.51
N LYS A 45 -3.83 -29.69 -14.48
CA LYS A 45 -2.77 -30.56 -13.94
C LYS A 45 -1.46 -30.45 -14.72
N ALA A 46 -1.51 -30.22 -16.03
CA ALA A 46 -0.32 -30.10 -16.88
C ALA A 46 0.36 -28.72 -16.76
N CYS A 47 -0.41 -27.65 -16.54
CA CYS A 47 0.11 -26.28 -16.56
C CYS A 47 0.07 -25.54 -15.21
N ALA A 48 -0.44 -26.16 -14.14
CA ALA A 48 -0.46 -25.54 -12.83
C ALA A 48 0.98 -25.20 -12.40
N PRO A 49 1.29 -23.92 -12.11
CA PRO A 49 2.60 -23.55 -11.62
C PRO A 49 2.84 -24.21 -10.26
N ALA A 50 3.95 -24.93 -10.12
CA ALA A 50 4.32 -25.60 -8.87
C ALA A 50 4.64 -24.61 -7.74
N TYR A 51 4.99 -23.37 -8.09
CA TYR A 51 5.30 -22.29 -7.17
C TYR A 51 4.90 -20.95 -7.78
N CYS A 52 4.28 -20.10 -6.98
CA CYS A 52 4.02 -18.71 -7.33
C CYS A 52 5.15 -17.86 -6.75
N THR A 53 5.96 -17.22 -7.60
CA THR A 53 6.90 -16.18 -7.16
C THR A 53 6.16 -14.86 -7.06
N TYR A 54 5.91 -14.42 -5.82
CA TYR A 54 5.48 -13.05 -5.57
C TYR A 54 6.73 -12.17 -5.52
N SER A 55 6.80 -11.20 -6.42
CA SER A 55 7.79 -10.14 -6.33
C SER A 55 7.36 -9.21 -5.21
N ASP A 56 7.86 -9.45 -4.00
CA ASP A 56 7.80 -8.48 -2.92
C ASP A 56 8.69 -7.30 -3.32
N SER A 57 8.16 -6.40 -4.14
CA SER A 57 8.73 -5.07 -4.28
C SER A 57 8.43 -4.33 -2.99
N VAL A 58 9.22 -4.63 -1.98
CA VAL A 58 9.19 -4.00 -0.66
C VAL A 58 9.59 -2.54 -0.86
N HIS A 59 8.62 -1.70 -1.23
CA HIS A 59 8.78 -0.25 -1.36
C HIS A 59 8.90 0.44 0.00
N THR A 60 9.19 -0.30 1.07
CA THR A 60 9.19 0.21 2.44
C THR A 60 10.51 0.85 2.86
N ASN A 61 11.62 0.57 2.14
CA ASN A 61 12.92 1.19 2.42
C ASN A 61 13.15 2.51 1.64
N ASN A 62 12.15 3.39 1.62
CA ASN A 62 12.38 4.75 1.15
C ASN A 62 12.88 5.61 2.31
N PHE A 63 14.15 6.04 2.27
CA PHE A 63 14.78 6.94 3.25
C PHE A 63 13.91 8.17 3.56
N VAL A 64 13.20 8.68 2.55
CA VAL A 64 12.25 9.80 2.68
C VAL A 64 11.11 9.46 3.64
N GLY A 65 10.59 8.23 3.61
CA GLY A 65 9.52 7.78 4.50
C GLY A 65 9.95 7.80 5.97
N ILE A 66 11.19 7.40 6.26
CA ILE A 66 11.76 7.45 7.62
C ILE A 66 11.81 8.90 8.12
N LEU A 67 12.26 9.84 7.29
CA LEU A 67 12.31 11.26 7.66
C LEU A 67 10.93 11.84 7.95
N ILE A 68 9.93 11.52 7.13
CA ILE A 68 8.55 11.97 7.34
C ILE A 68 8.02 11.47 8.69
N ILE A 69 8.27 10.20 9.02
CA ILE A 69 7.85 9.61 10.30
C ILE A 69 8.52 10.35 11.46
N MET A 70 9.83 10.61 11.38
CA MET A 70 10.55 11.33 12.45
C MET A 70 10.01 12.75 12.66
N ILE A 71 9.78 13.50 11.57
CA ILE A 71 9.22 14.86 11.63
C ILE A 71 7.79 14.84 12.17
N SER A 72 6.96 13.91 11.70
CA SER A 72 5.57 13.75 12.14
C SER A 72 5.49 13.37 13.62
N MET A 73 6.38 12.48 14.10
CA MET A 73 6.41 12.05 15.48
C MET A 73 6.81 13.20 16.42
N ILE A 74 7.87 13.94 16.07
CA ILE A 74 8.34 15.07 16.87
C ILE A 74 7.30 16.20 16.87
N GLY A 75 6.78 16.58 15.70
CA GLY A 75 5.79 17.63 15.58
C GLY A 75 4.45 17.26 16.22
N GLY A 76 3.98 16.04 15.95
CA GLY A 76 2.73 15.50 16.48
C GLY A 76 2.74 15.36 17.99
N LEU A 77 3.85 14.87 18.57
CA LEU A 77 3.97 14.73 20.02
C LEU A 77 3.95 16.10 20.72
N MET A 78 4.70 17.07 20.21
CA MET A 78 4.70 18.43 20.78
C MET A 78 3.33 19.10 20.66
N ALA A 79 2.67 18.98 19.51
CA ALA A 79 1.34 19.56 19.28
C ALA A 79 0.27 18.90 20.17
N ALA A 80 0.27 17.56 20.24
CA ALA A 80 -0.66 16.81 21.08
C ALA A 80 -0.47 17.15 22.56
N LEU A 81 0.77 17.22 23.02
CA LEU A 81 1.05 17.54 24.42
C LEU A 81 0.57 18.96 24.77
N ARG A 82 0.81 19.96 23.90
CA ARG A 82 0.30 21.33 24.11
C ARG A 82 -1.23 21.41 24.15
N LEU A 83 -1.91 20.55 23.39
CA LEU A 83 -3.38 20.47 23.39
C LEU A 83 -3.93 19.77 24.64
N ILE A 84 -3.23 18.74 25.12
CA ILE A 84 -3.65 17.90 26.26
C ILE A 84 -3.31 18.55 27.61
N ILE A 85 -2.21 19.32 27.72
CA ILE A 85 -1.81 19.99 28.96
C ILE A 85 -2.94 20.84 29.60
N PRO A 86 -3.58 21.81 28.92
CA PRO A 86 -4.59 22.66 29.55
C PRO A 86 -5.78 21.90 30.18
N PRO A 87 -6.42 20.92 29.50
CA PRO A 87 -7.50 20.16 30.12
C PRO A 87 -7.01 19.23 31.24
N VAL A 88 -5.83 18.62 31.08
CA VAL A 88 -5.24 17.76 32.14
C VAL A 88 -4.93 18.58 33.39
N VAL A 89 -4.35 19.77 33.23
CA VAL A 89 -4.02 20.66 34.34
C VAL A 89 -5.30 21.10 35.07
N ASN A 90 -6.34 21.52 34.35
CA ASN A 90 -7.62 21.88 34.97
C ASN A 90 -8.29 20.69 35.67
N PHE A 91 -8.21 19.50 35.09
CA PHE A 91 -8.74 18.28 35.70
C PHE A 91 -7.99 17.92 36.99
N VAL A 92 -6.65 17.97 36.96
CA VAL A 92 -5.79 17.72 38.13
C VAL A 92 -6.05 18.77 39.20
N TYR A 93 -6.06 20.07 38.89
CA TYR A 93 -6.35 21.11 39.89
C TYR A 93 -7.77 20.99 40.47
N GLY A 94 -8.77 20.61 39.67
CA GLY A 94 -10.13 20.37 40.17
C GLY A 94 -10.26 19.14 41.07
N LEU A 95 -9.38 18.15 40.91
CA LEU A 95 -9.32 16.96 41.75
C LEU A 95 -8.49 17.20 43.04
N PHE A 96 -7.42 17.99 42.95
CA PHE A 96 -6.44 18.17 44.02
C PHE A 96 -6.57 19.45 44.84
N THR A 97 -7.31 20.48 44.39
CA THR A 97 -7.66 21.58 45.29
C THR A 97 -8.80 21.12 46.21
N PRO A 98 -8.57 20.92 47.52
CA PRO A 98 -9.68 20.91 48.44
C PRO A 98 -10.37 22.27 48.28
N LYS A 99 -11.67 22.24 48.04
CA LYS A 99 -12.52 23.42 47.94
C LYS A 99 -12.34 24.24 49.23
N VAL A 100 -11.42 25.21 49.22
CA VAL A 100 -11.31 26.20 50.32
C VAL A 100 -12.58 27.00 50.22
N ARG A 101 -13.56 26.61 51.03
CA ARG A 101 -14.83 27.30 51.21
C ARG A 101 -14.47 28.73 51.60
N GLU A 102 -14.85 29.71 50.77
CA GLU A 102 -14.91 31.10 51.19
C GLU A 102 -15.78 31.18 52.45
N GLU A 103 -15.13 31.32 53.59
CA GLU A 103 -15.71 31.97 54.76
C GLU A 103 -14.68 32.97 55.29
N ASN A 104 -15.12 34.24 55.38
CA ASN A 104 -14.49 35.49 55.83
C ASN A 104 -14.25 36.47 54.67
N GLN A 105 -14.93 37.61 54.53
CA GLN A 105 -15.71 38.41 55.46
C GLN A 105 -16.65 39.37 54.70
N GLY A 106 -17.96 39.12 54.80
CA GLY A 106 -18.87 40.20 55.13
C GLY A 106 -18.98 40.25 56.65
N ASN A 107 -18.12 41.03 57.33
CA ASN A 107 -18.38 41.48 58.70
C ASN A 107 -17.43 42.63 59.10
N ARG A 108 -18.04 43.82 59.32
CA ARG A 108 -17.52 45.09 59.86
C ARG A 108 -16.59 45.94 59.01
#